data_AF-A0A8K0FVS1-F1
#
_entry.id   AF-A0A8K0FVS1-F1
#
_cell.length_a   1.000
_cell.length_b   1.000
_cell.length_c   1.000
_cell.angle_alpha   90.00
_cell.angle_beta   90.00
_cell.angle_gamma   90.00
#
_symmetry.space_group_name_H-M   'P 1'
#
loop_
_entity.id
_entity.type
_entity.pdbx_description
1 polymer ?
#
loop_
_entity_poly.entity_id
_entity_poly.type
_entity_poly.pdbx_seq_one_letter_code
_entity_poly.pdbx_strand_id
1 'polypeptide(L)'
;MICKNCEITDIPYVYGKADGNTREAQGLYRHVFPERQCPAKCTFSAIYRRLRETRSFCPVVANRGIERTARIPNLEMEVLDTIEEHPEKNTKDVVAEFQVST
;
A
#
# COMPACT_ATOMS: atom_id res chain seq x y z
N MET A 1 -0.49 5.55 8.75
CA MET A 1 -1.58 5.48 9.74
C MET A 1 -1.64 4.05 10.24
N ILE A 2 -1.00 3.76 11.37
CA ILE A 2 -1.02 2.44 12.00
C ILE A 2 -2.10 2.52 13.08
N CYS A 3 -3.35 2.28 12.71
CA CYS A 3 -4.39 2.00 13.69
C CYS A 3 -4.33 0.50 13.98
N LYS A 4 -4.43 0.09 15.25
CA LYS A 4 -4.47 -1.35 15.59
C LYS A 4 -5.67 -1.99 14.89
N ASN A 5 -5.59 -3.27 14.48
CA ASN A 5 -6.66 -3.94 13.72
C ASN A 5 -8.05 -3.79 14.36
N CYS A 6 -8.15 -3.78 15.70
CA CYS A 6 -9.39 -3.55 16.43
C CYS A 6 -9.98 -2.13 16.23
N GLU A 7 -9.14 -1.11 16.10
CA GLU A 7 -9.61 0.26 15.86
C GLU A 7 -10.20 0.42 14.46
N ILE A 8 -9.71 -0.37 13.50
CA ILE A 8 -10.16 -0.33 12.11
C ILE A 8 -11.54 -0.98 11.95
N THR A 9 -11.88 -2.01 12.74
CA THR A 9 -13.20 -2.65 12.72
C THR A 9 -14.29 -1.77 13.34
N ASP A 10 -13.93 -0.93 14.32
CA ASP A 10 -14.89 -0.07 15.01
C ASP A 10 -15.30 1.16 14.17
N ILE A 11 -14.46 1.56 13.22
CA ILE A 11 -14.71 2.71 12.34
C ILE A 11 -15.96 2.52 11.46
N PRO A 12 -16.12 1.42 10.67
CA PRO A 12 -17.35 1.16 9.90
C PRO A 12 -18.60 1.07 10.77
N TYR A 13 -18.50 0.53 11.98
CA TYR A 13 -19.63 0.43 12.91
C TYR A 13 -20.14 1.83 13.30
N VAL A 14 -19.24 2.72 13.73
CA VAL A 14 -19.60 4.10 14.08
C VAL A 14 -20.05 4.90 12.85
N TYR A 15 -19.42 4.67 11.69
CA TYR A 15 -19.81 5.33 10.45
C TYR A 15 -21.22 4.92 9.99
N GLY A 16 -21.57 3.64 10.16
CA GLY A 16 -22.93 3.15 9.90
C GLY A 16 -23.96 3.73 10.88
N LYS A 17 -23.62 3.85 12.17
CA LYS A 17 -24.47 4.52 13.17
C LYS A 17 -24.74 5.99 12.89
N ALA A 18 -23.82 6.64 12.19
CA ALA A 18 -23.94 8.05 11.80
C ALA A 18 -24.62 8.22 10.43
N ASP A 19 -25.28 7.19 9.90
CA ASP A 19 -25.92 7.19 8.57
C ASP A 19 -24.98 7.66 7.44
N GLY A 20 -23.69 7.35 7.54
CA GLY A 20 -22.67 7.76 6.57
C GLY A 20 -22.19 9.21 6.72
N ASN A 21 -22.60 9.94 7.76
CA ASN A 21 -22.11 11.27 8.04
C ASN A 21 -20.75 11.23 8.75
N THR A 22 -19.69 11.62 8.04
CA THR A 22 -18.31 11.60 8.59
C THR A 22 -18.10 12.54 9.78
N ARG A 23 -18.82 13.67 9.86
CA ARG A 23 -18.65 14.64 10.96
C ARG A 23 -19.28 14.11 12.24
N GLU A 24 -20.47 13.54 12.12
CA GLU A 24 -21.18 12.91 13.23
C GLU A 24 -20.47 11.64 13.69
N ALA A 25 -20.03 10.80 12.75
CA ALA A 25 -19.21 9.62 13.04
C ALA A 25 -17.95 9.98 13.84
N GLN A 26 -17.29 11.09 13.53
CA GLN A 26 -16.12 11.55 14.28
C GLN A 26 -16.46 11.93 15.73
N GLY A 27 -17.58 12.63 15.94
CA GLY A 27 -18.08 12.97 17.26
C GLY A 27 -18.45 11.72 18.08
N LEU A 28 -19.20 10.81 17.46
CA LEU A 28 -19.56 9.52 18.05
C LEU A 28 -18.32 8.69 18.39
N TYR A 29 -17.33 8.62 17.51
CA TYR A 29 -16.11 7.86 17.75
C TYR A 29 -15.35 8.38 18.97
N ARG A 30 -15.23 9.71 19.12
CA ARG A 30 -14.60 10.33 20.29
C ARG A 30 -15.37 10.07 21.58
N HIS A 31 -16.70 10.03 21.51
CA HIS A 31 -17.55 9.75 22.66
C HIS A 31 -17.47 8.27 23.09
N VAL A 32 -17.49 7.34 22.14
CA VAL A 32 -17.47 5.90 22.39
C VAL A 32 -16.06 5.42 22.79
N PHE A 33 -15.00 6.04 22.24
CA PHE A 33 -13.62 5.64 22.48
C PHE A 33 -12.76 6.84 22.93
N PRO A 34 -12.97 7.37 24.16
CA PRO A 34 -12.27 8.57 24.63
C PRO A 34 -10.76 8.38 24.76
N GLU A 35 -10.30 7.17 25.08
CA GLU A 35 -8.88 6.82 25.26
C GLU A 35 -8.12 6.64 23.92
N ARG A 36 -8.81 6.68 22.78
CA ARG A 36 -8.22 6.41 21.46
C ARG A 36 -8.00 7.68 20.66
N GLN A 37 -6.99 7.67 19.78
CA GLN A 37 -6.85 8.76 18.82
C GLN A 37 -7.98 8.75 17.80
N CYS A 38 -8.68 9.88 17.72
CA CYS A 38 -9.81 10.04 16.82
C CYS A 38 -9.33 10.10 15.35
N PRO A 39 -9.82 9.23 14.46
CA PRO A 39 -9.48 9.27 13.05
C PRO A 39 -9.89 10.57 12.37
N ALA A 40 -9.23 10.89 11.25
CA ALA A 40 -9.66 11.98 10.38
C ALA A 40 -11.02 11.66 9.73
N LYS A 41 -11.82 12.68 9.41
CA LYS A 41 -13.15 12.51 8.80
C LYS A 41 -13.11 11.66 7.53
N CYS A 42 -12.12 11.89 6.67
CA CYS A 42 -11.93 11.15 5.42
C CYS A 42 -11.62 9.66 5.64
N THR A 43 -11.10 9.29 6.82
CA THR A 43 -10.75 7.90 7.13
C THR A 43 -12.00 7.02 7.25
N PHE A 44 -13.10 7.55 7.79
CA PHE A 44 -14.35 6.81 7.96
C PHE A 44 -14.92 6.34 6.62
N SER A 45 -15.10 7.29 5.69
CA SER A 45 -15.62 6.98 4.34
C SER A 45 -14.64 6.15 3.52
N ALA A 46 -13.34 6.39 3.64
CA ALA A 46 -12.32 5.62 2.93
C ALA A 46 -12.29 4.14 3.34
N ILE A 47 -12.38 3.85 4.65
CA ILE A 47 -12.41 2.47 5.16
C ILE A 47 -13.70 1.78 4.74
N TYR A 48 -14.86 2.45 4.90
CA TYR A 48 -16.14 1.88 4.50
C TYR A 48 -16.19 1.56 2.99
N ARG A 49 -15.73 2.51 2.15
CA ARG A 49 -15.64 2.30 0.71
C ARG A 49 -14.74 1.12 0.37
N ARG A 50 -13.57 1.04 1.00
CA ARG A 50 -12.62 -0.06 0.76
C ARG A 50 -13.22 -1.41 1.15
N LEU A 51 -13.87 -1.48 2.30
CA LEU A 51 -14.55 -2.70 2.74
C LEU A 51 -15.61 -3.15 1.73
N ARG A 52 -16.36 -2.21 1.15
CA ARG A 52 -17.36 -2.48 0.12
C ARG A 52 -16.75 -2.98 -1.20
N GLU A 53 -15.63 -2.39 -1.62
CA GLU A 53 -15.00 -2.67 -2.92
C GLU A 53 -14.11 -3.92 -2.91
N THR A 54 -13.29 -4.08 -1.87
CA THR A 54 -12.24 -5.11 -1.82
C THR A 54 -12.45 -6.16 -0.73
N ARG A 55 -13.48 -6.00 0.12
CA ARG A 55 -13.71 -6.83 1.32
C ARG A 55 -12.52 -6.87 2.29
N SER A 56 -11.66 -5.85 2.25
CA SER A 56 -10.48 -5.76 3.09
C SER A 56 -10.36 -4.40 3.75
N PHE A 57 -9.88 -4.41 5.01
CA PHE A 57 -9.53 -3.19 5.74
C PHE A 57 -8.17 -2.63 5.30
N CYS A 58 -7.28 -3.53 4.88
CA CYS A 58 -5.94 -3.17 4.46
C CYS A 58 -5.99 -2.38 3.16
N PRO A 59 -5.29 -1.23 3.05
CA PRO A 59 -5.13 -0.56 1.77
C PRO A 59 -4.52 -1.53 0.76
N VAL A 60 -5.03 -1.50 -0.48
CA VAL A 60 -4.38 -2.19 -1.59
C VAL A 60 -3.02 -1.55 -1.78
N VAL A 61 -1.97 -2.28 -1.44
CA VAL A 61 -0.58 -1.84 -1.62
C VAL A 61 -0.10 -2.27 -3.01
N ALA A 62 -0.94 -2.08 -4.03
CA ALA A 62 -0.46 -2.20 -5.40
C ALA A 62 0.35 -0.93 -5.70
N ASN A 63 1.63 -1.08 -6.02
CA ASN A 63 2.52 -0.03 -6.52
C ASN A 63 2.84 1.12 -5.54
N ARG A 64 3.26 0.80 -4.30
CA ARG A 64 4.03 1.73 -3.44
C ARG A 64 5.54 1.49 -3.45
N GLY A 65 6.02 0.88 -4.52
CA GLY A 65 7.42 0.89 -4.93
C GLY A 65 7.43 1.07 -6.44
N ILE A 66 8.46 1.71 -6.96
CA ILE A 66 8.84 1.63 -8.38
C ILE A 66 8.64 0.17 -8.79
N GLU A 67 7.85 -0.07 -9.85
CA GLU A 67 7.75 -1.41 -10.42
C GLU A 67 9.18 -1.91 -10.59
N ARG A 68 9.52 -3.03 -9.94
CA ARG A 68 10.84 -3.63 -10.11
C ARG A 68 10.88 -4.25 -11.51
N THR A 69 11.04 -3.41 -12.53
CA THR A 69 11.33 -3.83 -13.90
C THR A 69 12.61 -4.69 -13.96
N ALA A 70 13.43 -4.63 -12.91
CA ALA A 70 14.65 -5.43 -12.75
C ALA A 70 14.42 -6.94 -12.51
N ARG A 71 13.21 -7.41 -12.19
CA ARG A 71 12.93 -8.85 -11.98
C ARG A 71 12.13 -9.44 -13.14
N ILE A 72 12.68 -9.32 -14.34
CA ILE A 72 12.32 -10.23 -15.44
C ILE A 72 13.29 -11.41 -15.29
N PRO A 73 12.85 -12.63 -14.89
CA PRO A 73 13.76 -13.76 -14.68
C PRO A 73 14.66 -14.05 -15.87
N ASN A 74 14.15 -13.82 -17.09
CA ASN A 74 14.92 -13.98 -18.32
C ASN A 74 16.04 -12.95 -18.44
N LEU A 75 15.82 -11.71 -17.99
CA LEU A 75 16.82 -10.65 -18.02
C LEU A 75 17.92 -10.90 -16.99
N GLU A 76 17.57 -11.38 -15.80
CA GLU A 76 18.55 -11.74 -14.77
C GLU A 76 19.45 -12.88 -15.26
N MET A 77 18.89 -13.89 -15.93
CA MET A 77 19.67 -14.98 -16.54
C MET A 77 20.59 -14.47 -17.65
N GLU A 78 20.08 -13.64 -18.57
CA GLU A 78 20.87 -13.12 -19.70
C GLU A 78 22.02 -12.20 -19.24
N VAL A 79 21.80 -11.42 -18.18
CA VAL A 79 22.86 -10.63 -17.53
C VAL A 79 23.93 -11.53 -16.90
N LEU A 80 23.53 -12.62 -16.23
CA LEU A 80 24.47 -13.56 -15.62
C LEU A 80 25.29 -14.31 -16.68
N ASP A 81 24.65 -14.78 -17.75
CA ASP A 81 25.31 -15.44 -18.88
C ASP A 81 26.34 -14.48 -19.54
N THR A 82 25.95 -13.22 -19.73
CA THR A 82 26.85 -12.20 -20.31
C THR A 82 28.08 -11.92 -19.44
N ILE A 83 27.93 -11.91 -18.11
CA ILE A 83 29.04 -11.71 -17.18
C ILE A 83 29.93 -12.96 -17.11
N GLU A 84 29.34 -14.15 -17.25
CA GLU A 84 30.08 -15.41 -17.28
C GLU A 84 30.91 -15.55 -18.57
N GLU A 85 30.35 -15.15 -19.72
CA GLU A 85 31.07 -15.11 -21.01
C GLU A 85 32.13 -14.00 -21.08
N HIS A 86 31.88 -12.86 -20.43
CA HIS A 86 32.72 -11.67 -20.47
C HIS A 86 32.96 -11.05 -19.08
N PRO A 87 33.82 -11.68 -18.23
CA PRO A 87 34.09 -11.21 -16.88
C PRO A 87 34.79 -9.83 -16.82
N GLU A 88 35.34 -9.37 -17.95
CA GLU A 88 35.93 -8.05 -18.11
C GLU A 88 34.92 -6.90 -18.25
N LYS A 89 33.64 -7.20 -18.55
CA LYS A 89 32.61 -6.17 -18.72
C LYS A 89 32.30 -5.49 -17.38
N ASN A 90 32.22 -4.16 -17.40
CA ASN A 90 31.82 -3.40 -16.22
C ASN A 90 30.29 -3.40 -16.08
N THR A 91 29.78 -3.27 -14.86
CA THR A 91 28.35 -3.12 -14.58
C THR A 91 27.68 -2.02 -15.41
N LYS A 92 28.41 -0.95 -15.75
CA LYS A 92 27.89 0.14 -16.61
C LYS A 92 27.64 -0.28 -18.06
N ASP A 93 28.49 -1.15 -18.60
CA ASP A 93 28.37 -1.62 -19.98
C ASP A 93 27.18 -2.57 -20.11
N VAL A 94 27.01 -3.46 -19.12
CA VAL A 94 25.85 -4.34 -18.99
C VAL A 94 24.56 -3.53 -18.87
N VAL A 95 24.53 -2.49 -18.04
CA VAL A 95 23.36 -1.62 -17.89
C VAL A 95 22.98 -0.92 -19.21
N ALA A 96 23.97 -0.49 -19.99
CA ALA A 96 23.75 0.14 -21.30
C ALA A 96 23.24 -0.85 -22.34
N GLU A 97 23.74 -2.09 -22.32
CA GLU A 97 23.35 -3.19 -23.22
C GLU A 97 21.90 -3.62 -23.00
N PHE A 98 21.48 -3.74 -21.74
CA PHE A 98 20.14 -4.22 -21.37
C PHE A 98 19.08 -3.10 -21.21
N GLN A 99 19.43 -1.84 -21.48
CA GLN A 99 18.56 -0.66 -21.36
C GLN A 99 17.83 -0.56 -20.01
N VAL A 100 18.40 -1.15 -18.95
CA VAL A 100 17.81 -1.13 -17.62
C VAL A 100 18.17 0.21 -16.98
N SER A 101 17.18 1.06 -16.69
CA SER A 101 17.45 2.29 -15.95
C SER A 101 17.83 1.94 -14.50
N THR A 102 18.99 2.44 -14.05
CA THR A 102 19.49 2.27 -12.66
C THR A 102 18.62 3.01 -11.65
#